data_AF-A0A9P1TFH2-F1
#
_entry.id   AF-A0A9P1TFH2-F1
#
_cell.length_a   1.000
_cell.length_b   1.000
_cell.length_c   1.000
_cell.angle_alpha   90.00
_cell.angle_beta   90.00
_cell.angle_gamma   90.00
#
_symmetry.space_group_name_H-M   'P 1'
#
loop_
_entity.id
_entity.type
_entity.pdbx_description
1 polymer ?
#
loop_
_entity_poly.entity_id
_entity_poly.type
_entity_poly.pdbx_seq_one_letter_code
_entity_poly.pdbx_strand_id
1 'polypeptide(L)'
;MITELYWERIQLHVKGKIENISLENYTFSFRTLTDEFHFSPTGIKMEGNTFDLRFNIAILNDGNYLPSGDYLLSLYNSETADEIVAQPAAELYKFPEDEDLLEELNEAKTENEKNNVLLAGLRKEFKRGGANLKYTYKVTPMISADVNEFVFSVSFTIPVPKPTKWQIFKNKIKEMYHTFSFNFRTGLFKSIFYTSQALVPKNGKRILFSSDSRAEIGGNFEFVLNKMKEMGIDKDYKIKMTFKPNIRLRRAFIEKFRFPFLLGSSDIIFIDDYHPMIYTIDFSEKTQVIQLWHACGAFKTVGFSRSGKQGGPFFDDRAHRNYTRAIVASDTDIPFYAEAFGIKESSILPTGVPRTDIFFDPEYKKNIVTTMEQLFPETQGKQVILFAPTFRGNGANQAHYPYFKINLAKFAEYCRKNNSVVIFKMHPFIKNEFIIPEQYADVFIDASSYREVNDILFITDILITDYSSVIFEFSTLQRKMLFYAFDLEDYVSTRDFYEEYEGFVPGKIVYDFEALIKALEMNDFEQEKVKPFLDKHFKYQDTNSAKRIVEEIFKK
;
A
#
# COMPACT_ATOMS: atom_id res chain seq x y z
N MET A 1 16.61 -16.14 21.36
CA MET A 1 16.58 -14.91 22.16
C MET A 1 17.97 -14.27 22.20
N ILE A 2 18.09 -12.96 21.95
CA ILE A 2 19.32 -12.17 22.02
C ILE A 2 19.36 -11.49 23.39
N THR A 3 20.38 -11.78 24.20
CA THR A 3 20.48 -11.29 25.58
C THR A 3 21.50 -10.17 25.74
N GLU A 4 22.50 -10.09 24.87
CA GLU A 4 23.55 -9.08 24.96
C GLU A 4 24.11 -8.73 23.57
N LEU A 5 24.36 -7.44 23.36
CA LEU A 5 25.09 -6.92 22.21
C LEU A 5 26.29 -6.11 22.69
N TYR A 6 27.46 -6.38 22.11
CA TYR A 6 28.65 -5.57 22.36
C TYR A 6 29.57 -5.51 21.15
N TRP A 7 30.51 -4.57 21.19
CA TRP A 7 31.37 -4.24 20.07
C TRP A 7 32.85 -4.36 20.44
N GLU A 8 33.61 -5.14 19.67
CA GLU A 8 35.06 -5.16 19.72
C GLU A 8 35.64 -4.50 18.46
N ARG A 9 35.90 -3.19 18.53
CA ARG A 9 36.30 -2.35 17.38
C ARG A 9 35.24 -2.40 16.27
N ILE A 10 35.47 -3.20 15.23
CA ILE A 10 34.58 -3.41 14.06
C ILE A 10 33.84 -4.75 14.11
N GLN A 11 34.00 -5.52 15.18
CA GLN A 11 33.32 -6.80 15.36
C GLN A 11 32.07 -6.56 16.20
N LEU A 12 30.91 -6.93 15.66
CA LEU A 12 29.66 -7.02 16.41
C LEU A 12 29.56 -8.41 17.02
N HIS A 13 29.39 -8.47 18.33
CA HIS A 13 29.08 -9.69 19.05
C HIS A 13 27.61 -9.72 19.42
N VAL A 14 26.95 -10.84 19.08
CA VAL A 14 25.55 -11.11 19.42
C VAL A 14 25.51 -12.36 20.28
N LYS A 15 25.16 -12.19 21.56
CA LYS A 15 25.00 -13.29 22.50
C LYS A 15 23.54 -13.57 22.76
N GLY A 16 23.22 -14.84 22.98
CA GLY A 16 21.85 -15.23 23.23
C GLY A 16 21.70 -16.67 23.66
N LYS A 17 20.42 -17.08 23.70
CA LYS A 17 19.97 -18.42 24.07
C LYS A 17 19.06 -18.98 22.99
N ILE A 18 19.19 -20.28 22.76
CA ILE A 18 18.28 -21.08 21.95
C ILE A 18 17.43 -21.94 22.90
N GLU A 19 16.12 -21.92 22.69
CA GLU A 19 15.18 -22.73 23.45
C GLU A 19 14.36 -23.55 22.47
N ASN A 20 14.20 -24.85 22.75
CA ASN A 20 13.32 -25.77 22.01
C ASN A 20 13.61 -25.93 20.50
N ILE A 21 14.84 -25.67 20.05
CA ILE A 21 15.25 -25.84 18.64
C ILE A 21 16.49 -26.75 18.57
N SER A 22 16.43 -27.79 17.74
CA SER A 22 17.61 -28.58 17.35
C SER A 22 18.34 -27.87 16.21
N LEU A 23 19.66 -27.69 16.35
CA LEU A 23 20.48 -26.98 15.36
C LEU A 23 20.95 -27.85 14.18
N GLU A 24 20.63 -29.15 14.16
CA GLU A 24 21.21 -30.10 13.19
C GLU A 24 21.09 -29.65 11.71
N ASN A 25 20.00 -28.95 11.37
CA ASN A 25 19.74 -28.46 10.00
C ASN A 25 19.61 -26.93 9.91
N TYR A 26 19.99 -26.19 10.95
CA TYR A 26 19.86 -24.74 10.98
C TYR A 26 21.21 -24.04 10.95
N THR A 27 21.28 -22.95 10.19
CA THR A 27 22.47 -22.09 10.12
C THR A 27 22.15 -20.67 10.54
N PHE A 28 23.04 -20.05 11.32
CA PHE A 28 22.92 -18.64 11.66
C PHE A 28 23.27 -17.77 10.46
N SER A 29 22.43 -16.78 10.20
CA SER A 29 22.66 -15.80 9.15
C SER A 29 22.15 -14.42 9.54
N PHE A 30 22.89 -13.38 9.15
CA PHE A 30 22.29 -12.06 8.96
C PHE A 30 21.74 -11.96 7.57
N ARG A 31 20.51 -11.50 7.42
CA ARG A 31 19.93 -11.26 6.10
C ARG A 31 19.03 -10.04 6.04
N THR A 32 18.81 -9.50 4.85
CA THR A 32 17.87 -8.38 4.67
C THR A 32 16.42 -8.83 4.75
N LEU A 33 15.49 -7.91 5.05
CA LEU A 33 14.04 -8.18 5.07
C LEU A 33 13.50 -8.79 3.77
N THR A 34 14.16 -8.48 2.64
CA THR A 34 13.80 -8.93 1.29
C THR A 34 14.51 -10.21 0.85
N ASP A 35 15.35 -10.81 1.69
CA ASP A 35 16.17 -12.00 1.37
C ASP A 35 17.21 -11.80 0.25
N GLU A 36 17.54 -10.55 -0.10
CA GLU A 36 18.46 -10.23 -1.18
C GLU A 36 19.94 -10.37 -0.80
N PHE A 37 20.25 -10.31 0.50
CA PHE A 37 21.62 -10.37 1.00
C PHE A 37 21.70 -11.22 2.25
N HIS A 38 22.69 -12.11 2.31
CA HIS A 38 22.98 -12.95 3.48
C HIS A 38 24.46 -12.84 3.87
N PHE A 39 24.74 -12.94 5.16
CA PHE A 39 26.08 -12.96 5.70
C PHE A 39 26.16 -13.78 6.99
N SER A 40 27.00 -14.81 6.97
CA SER A 40 27.19 -15.70 8.11
C SER A 40 28.14 -15.11 9.16
N PRO A 41 28.00 -15.52 10.43
CA PRO A 41 28.95 -15.13 11.47
C PRO A 41 30.37 -15.64 11.15
N THR A 42 31.36 -14.78 11.41
CA THR A 42 32.80 -15.09 11.28
C THR A 42 33.36 -15.94 12.41
N GLY A 43 32.55 -16.20 13.43
CA GLY A 43 32.87 -17.03 14.58
C GLY A 43 31.60 -17.37 15.30
N ILE A 44 31.46 -18.66 15.63
CA ILE A 44 30.34 -19.19 16.40
C ILE A 44 30.96 -19.89 17.61
N LYS A 45 30.55 -19.49 18.81
CA LYS A 45 30.83 -20.24 20.04
C LYS A 45 29.51 -20.69 20.63
N MET A 46 29.41 -21.97 20.95
CA MET A 46 28.25 -22.59 21.57
C MET A 46 28.65 -23.14 22.94
N GLU A 47 27.90 -22.80 23.97
CA GLU A 47 28.06 -23.35 25.32
C GLU A 47 26.69 -23.81 25.82
N GLY A 48 26.40 -25.11 25.68
CA GLY A 48 25.06 -25.64 25.95
C GLY A 48 24.03 -25.04 25.01
N ASN A 49 23.03 -24.34 25.57
CA ASN A 49 21.99 -23.65 24.82
C ASN A 49 22.29 -22.15 24.57
N THR A 50 23.48 -21.68 24.97
CA THR A 50 23.92 -20.30 24.74
C THR A 50 24.80 -20.20 23.50
N PHE A 51 24.72 -19.07 22.82
CA PHE A 51 25.56 -18.76 21.67
C PHE A 51 26.26 -17.41 21.84
N ASP A 52 27.45 -17.29 21.27
CA ASP A 52 28.17 -16.03 21.02
C ASP A 52 28.58 -16.01 19.54
N LEU A 53 27.90 -15.16 18.78
CA LEU A 53 28.13 -14.98 17.35
C LEU A 53 28.98 -13.73 17.14
N ARG A 54 30.06 -13.87 16.39
CA ARG A 54 30.91 -12.76 15.99
C ARG A 54 30.71 -12.42 14.52
N PHE A 55 30.25 -11.21 14.24
CA PHE A 55 30.09 -10.67 12.90
C PHE A 55 31.13 -9.57 12.66
N ASN A 56 31.88 -9.71 11.58
CA ASN A 56 32.73 -8.62 11.11
C ASN A 56 31.94 -7.76 10.12
N ILE A 57 31.39 -6.66 10.62
CA ILE A 57 30.53 -5.74 9.84
C ILE A 57 31.29 -4.95 8.76
N ALA A 58 32.62 -5.03 8.76
CA ALA A 58 33.47 -4.44 7.71
C ALA A 58 33.86 -5.46 6.63
N ILE A 59 33.33 -6.70 6.65
CA ILE A 59 33.61 -7.68 5.60
C ILE A 59 33.07 -7.18 4.27
N LEU A 60 33.94 -7.32 3.28
CA LEU A 60 33.71 -7.01 1.90
C LEU A 60 33.23 -8.28 1.20
N ASN A 61 31.91 -8.45 1.01
CA ASN A 61 31.45 -9.39 -0.01
C ASN A 61 31.55 -8.63 -1.35
N ASP A 62 32.31 -9.18 -2.31
CA ASP A 62 32.62 -8.53 -3.60
C ASP A 62 33.20 -7.10 -3.51
N GLY A 63 33.90 -6.78 -2.42
CA GLY A 63 34.58 -5.48 -2.27
C GLY A 63 33.77 -4.37 -1.59
N ASN A 64 32.57 -4.63 -1.04
CA ASN A 64 31.73 -3.62 -0.36
C ASN A 64 31.33 -4.00 1.08
N TYR A 65 31.31 -3.03 2.00
CA TYR A 65 30.77 -3.16 3.38
C TYR A 65 29.28 -3.56 3.36
N LEU A 66 28.72 -4.03 4.49
CA LEU A 66 27.29 -4.38 4.56
C LEU A 66 26.44 -3.23 3.98
N PRO A 67 25.64 -3.47 2.94
CA PRO A 67 24.80 -2.45 2.33
C PRO A 67 23.87 -1.77 3.33
N SER A 68 23.45 -0.54 3.04
CA SER A 68 22.39 0.10 3.84
C SER A 68 21.10 -0.72 3.74
N GLY A 69 20.43 -0.95 4.86
CA GLY A 69 19.22 -1.74 4.96
C GLY A 69 19.00 -2.30 6.35
N ASP A 70 17.88 -2.98 6.55
CA ASP A 70 17.52 -3.63 7.81
C ASP A 70 17.86 -5.12 7.73
N TYR A 71 18.59 -5.60 8.74
CA TYR A 71 19.09 -6.98 8.80
C TYR A 71 18.50 -7.75 9.98
N LEU A 72 17.92 -8.90 9.70
CA LEU A 72 17.45 -9.87 10.68
C LEU A 72 18.58 -10.83 11.03
N LEU A 73 18.72 -11.16 12.30
CA LEU A 73 19.44 -12.38 12.71
C LEU A 73 18.43 -13.53 12.69
N SER A 74 18.71 -14.57 11.92
CA SER A 74 17.84 -15.75 11.89
C SER A 74 18.62 -17.06 11.87
N LEU A 75 17.91 -18.12 12.23
CA LEU A 75 18.26 -19.50 11.96
C LEU A 75 17.49 -19.93 10.72
N TYR A 76 18.20 -20.35 9.67
CA TYR A 76 17.60 -20.79 8.41
C TYR A 76 17.84 -22.28 8.17
N ASN A 77 16.79 -23.00 7.78
CA ASN A 77 16.83 -24.40 7.36
C ASN A 77 16.66 -24.51 5.85
N SER A 78 17.74 -24.90 5.16
CA SER A 78 17.77 -24.98 3.69
C SER A 78 16.88 -26.07 3.09
N GLU A 79 16.50 -27.09 3.84
CA GLU A 79 15.70 -28.20 3.33
C GLU A 79 14.20 -27.87 3.31
N THR A 80 13.73 -27.18 4.35
CA THR A 80 12.30 -26.86 4.51
C THR A 80 11.97 -25.43 4.08
N ALA A 81 12.98 -24.61 3.83
CA ALA A 81 12.89 -23.15 3.72
C ALA A 81 12.25 -22.50 4.97
N ASP A 82 12.37 -23.17 6.13
CA ASP A 82 11.90 -22.64 7.41
C ASP A 82 12.91 -21.64 7.98
N GLU A 83 12.39 -20.58 8.58
CA GLU A 83 13.19 -19.50 9.14
C GLU A 83 12.69 -19.10 10.52
N ILE A 84 13.62 -19.03 11.47
CA ILE A 84 13.35 -18.60 12.85
C ILE A 84 14.12 -17.30 13.11
N VAL A 85 13.38 -16.20 13.25
CA VAL A 85 13.95 -14.87 13.54
C VAL A 85 14.29 -14.74 15.02
N ALA A 86 15.47 -14.20 15.31
CA ALA A 86 15.95 -14.01 16.67
C ALA A 86 15.28 -12.79 17.32
N GLN A 87 14.60 -13.03 18.44
CA GLN A 87 13.96 -11.98 19.24
C GLN A 87 14.90 -11.42 20.32
N PRO A 88 14.78 -10.14 20.69
CA PRO A 88 15.50 -9.53 21.80
C PRO A 88 14.89 -10.02 23.12
N ALA A 89 15.75 -10.31 24.09
CA ALA A 89 15.34 -10.64 25.44
C ALA A 89 15.12 -9.37 26.27
N ALA A 90 14.34 -9.47 27.34
CA ALA A 90 14.01 -8.35 28.21
C ALA A 90 15.26 -7.63 28.74
N GLU A 91 16.34 -8.38 28.97
CA GLU A 91 17.62 -7.85 29.46
C GLU A 91 18.33 -6.92 28.46
N LEU A 92 17.95 -6.97 27.19
CA LEU A 92 18.52 -6.10 26.15
C LEU A 92 17.99 -4.66 26.25
N TYR A 93 16.78 -4.49 26.79
CA TYR A 93 16.12 -3.20 26.98
C TYR A 93 16.60 -2.57 28.29
N LYS A 94 17.73 -1.86 28.22
CA LYS A 94 18.25 -1.10 29.36
C LYS A 94 17.51 0.24 29.46
N PHE A 95 17.04 0.58 30.66
CA PHE A 95 16.47 1.90 30.90
C PHE A 95 17.52 3.01 30.70
N PRO A 96 17.17 4.11 30.03
CA PRO A 96 18.10 5.19 29.75
C PRO A 96 18.35 6.00 31.03
N GLU A 97 19.61 6.37 31.26
CA GLU A 97 20.01 7.30 32.32
C GLU A 97 19.96 8.77 31.87
N ASP A 98 19.78 8.99 30.57
CA ASP A 98 19.79 10.29 29.89
C ASP A 98 18.39 10.92 29.91
N GLU A 99 18.28 12.17 30.38
CA GLU A 99 16.99 12.88 30.52
C GLU A 99 16.30 13.11 29.17
N ASP A 100 17.04 13.41 28.11
CA ASP A 100 16.48 13.66 26.78
C ASP A 100 15.89 12.35 26.22
N LEU A 101 16.58 11.21 26.42
CA LEU A 101 16.07 9.90 26.01
C LEU A 101 14.85 9.46 26.85
N LEU A 102 14.77 9.85 28.12
CA LEU A 102 13.58 9.61 28.95
C LEU A 102 12.39 10.44 28.48
N GLU A 103 12.61 11.68 28.04
CA GLU A 103 11.57 12.50 27.42
C GLU A 103 11.08 11.86 26.11
N GLU A 104 11.98 11.47 25.20
CA GLU A 104 11.64 10.75 23.97
C GLU A 104 10.85 9.45 24.25
N LEU A 105 11.26 8.69 25.28
CA LEU A 105 10.56 7.46 25.68
C LEU A 105 9.12 7.73 26.16
N ASN A 106 8.91 8.85 26.85
CA ASN A 106 7.58 9.24 27.34
C ASN A 106 6.70 9.82 26.23
N GLU A 107 7.28 10.46 25.22
CA GLU A 107 6.58 10.98 24.04
C GLU A 107 6.24 9.87 23.02
N ALA A 108 6.98 8.76 23.03
CA ALA A 108 6.77 7.61 22.16
C ALA A 108 5.36 7.03 22.32
N LYS A 109 4.69 6.82 21.19
CA LYS A 109 3.27 6.46 21.10
C LYS A 109 3.06 4.95 21.01
N THR A 110 3.99 4.22 20.41
CA THR A 110 3.91 2.75 20.27
C THR A 110 4.90 2.03 21.18
N GLU A 111 4.62 0.77 21.52
CA GLU A 111 5.57 -0.10 22.21
C GLU A 111 6.87 -0.24 21.41
N ASN A 112 6.78 -0.29 20.09
CA ASN A 112 7.94 -0.34 19.21
C ASN A 112 8.78 0.94 19.23
N GLU A 113 8.16 2.12 19.23
CA GLU A 113 8.88 3.38 19.42
C GLU A 113 9.58 3.40 20.78
N LYS A 114 8.90 2.98 21.85
CA LYS A 114 9.50 2.90 23.19
C LYS A 114 10.70 1.96 23.22
N ASN A 115 10.54 0.75 22.70
CA ASN A 115 11.59 -0.23 22.55
C ASN A 115 12.77 0.33 21.74
N ASN A 116 12.50 1.09 20.67
CA ASN A 116 13.53 1.72 19.85
C ASN A 116 14.32 2.80 20.59
N VAL A 117 13.66 3.59 21.45
CA VAL A 117 14.35 4.55 22.32
C VAL A 117 15.30 3.81 23.28
N LEU A 118 14.86 2.70 23.88
CA LEU A 118 15.71 1.89 24.77
C LEU A 118 16.91 1.26 24.04
N LEU A 119 16.73 0.82 22.80
CA LEU A 119 17.79 0.21 21.98
C LEU A 119 18.78 1.22 21.42
N ALA A 120 18.44 2.52 21.40
CA ALA A 120 19.26 3.57 20.80
C ALA A 120 20.68 3.64 21.40
N GLY A 121 20.86 3.25 22.68
CA GLY A 121 22.15 3.20 23.36
C GLY A 121 23.11 2.11 22.85
N LEU A 122 22.62 1.07 22.17
CA LEU A 122 23.44 -0.04 21.63
C LEU A 122 23.96 0.24 20.21
N ARG A 123 23.56 1.37 19.63
CA ARG A 123 24.02 1.89 18.35
C ARG A 123 25.54 2.04 18.31
N LYS A 124 26.14 1.66 17.17
CA LYS A 124 27.53 1.97 16.86
C LYS A 124 27.64 2.82 15.62
N GLU A 125 28.49 3.85 15.68
CA GLU A 125 28.72 4.79 14.58
C GLU A 125 30.21 4.89 14.28
N PHE A 126 30.56 4.72 13.01
CA PHE A 126 31.92 4.85 12.48
C PHE A 126 31.97 6.06 11.57
N LYS A 127 32.91 6.97 11.84
CA LYS A 127 33.07 8.22 11.10
C LYS A 127 34.43 8.25 10.40
N ARG A 128 34.48 8.70 9.15
CA ARG A 128 35.73 8.93 8.41
C ARG A 128 35.72 10.31 7.75
N GLY A 129 36.83 11.03 7.88
CA GLY A 129 37.12 12.30 7.20
C GLY A 129 37.01 13.56 8.08
N GLY A 130 37.41 14.71 7.54
CA GLY A 130 37.50 16.00 8.26
C GLY A 130 36.16 16.74 8.35
N ALA A 131 36.18 17.98 8.88
CA ALA A 131 34.99 18.78 9.17
C ALA A 131 33.96 18.88 8.02
N ASN A 132 34.41 18.80 6.76
CA ASN A 132 33.58 18.98 5.55
C ASN A 132 33.26 17.68 4.78
N LEU A 133 33.82 16.53 5.16
CA LEU A 133 33.64 15.24 4.48
C LEU A 133 33.51 14.14 5.53
N LYS A 134 32.33 14.01 6.14
CA LYS A 134 32.05 12.97 7.12
C LYS A 134 31.31 11.81 6.46
N TYR A 135 32.04 10.75 6.14
CA TYR A 135 31.44 9.45 5.85
C TYR A 135 30.94 8.87 7.17
N THR A 136 29.70 8.41 7.20
CA THR A 136 29.10 7.85 8.40
C THR A 136 28.56 6.47 8.08
N TYR A 137 29.02 5.47 8.82
CA TYR A 137 28.49 4.11 8.81
C TYR A 137 27.89 3.84 10.19
N LYS A 138 26.60 3.59 10.26
CA LYS A 138 25.85 3.42 11.51
C LYS A 138 25.18 2.06 11.50
N VAL A 139 25.27 1.34 12.61
CA VAL A 139 24.51 0.12 12.88
C VAL A 139 23.66 0.39 14.12
N THR A 140 22.35 0.34 13.96
CA THR A 140 21.38 0.65 15.02
C THR A 140 20.48 -0.57 15.24
N PRO A 141 20.59 -1.26 16.38
CA PRO A 141 19.59 -2.23 16.80
C PRO A 141 18.25 -1.52 17.01
N MET A 142 17.17 -2.05 16.44
CA MET A 142 15.82 -1.48 16.57
C MET A 142 14.76 -2.54 16.24
N ILE A 143 13.53 -2.33 16.67
CA ILE A 143 12.34 -3.00 16.16
C ILE A 143 11.88 -2.28 14.89
N SER A 144 11.84 -3.01 13.78
CA SER A 144 11.41 -2.48 12.48
C SER A 144 9.89 -2.29 12.46
N ALA A 145 9.44 -1.10 12.09
CA ALA A 145 8.02 -0.77 11.97
C ALA A 145 7.31 -1.53 10.83
N ASP A 146 8.05 -1.97 9.81
CA ASP A 146 7.46 -2.66 8.64
C ASP A 146 7.14 -4.14 8.93
N VAL A 147 7.85 -4.76 9.89
CA VAL A 147 7.76 -6.20 10.14
C VAL A 147 7.51 -6.55 11.61
N ASN A 148 7.59 -5.58 12.52
CA ASN A 148 7.53 -5.80 13.95
C ASN A 148 8.54 -6.87 14.41
N GLU A 149 9.79 -6.73 13.96
CA GLU A 149 10.89 -7.65 14.25
C GLU A 149 12.13 -6.86 14.66
N PHE A 150 12.96 -7.48 15.50
CA PHE A 150 14.26 -6.92 15.85
C PHE A 150 15.25 -7.02 14.69
N VAL A 151 15.75 -5.86 14.27
CA VAL A 151 16.68 -5.70 13.16
C VAL A 151 17.92 -4.91 13.56
N PHE A 152 18.98 -5.08 12.79
CA PHE A 152 20.12 -4.19 12.76
C PHE A 152 19.98 -3.26 11.55
N SER A 153 19.49 -2.04 11.77
CA SER A 153 19.42 -1.01 10.73
C SER A 153 20.83 -0.49 10.42
N VAL A 154 21.34 -0.83 9.24
CA VAL A 154 22.61 -0.36 8.70
C VAL A 154 22.38 0.83 7.79
N SER A 155 23.10 1.93 8.03
CA SER A 155 23.08 3.10 7.15
C SER A 155 24.49 3.56 6.82
N PHE A 156 24.80 3.66 5.53
CA PHE A 156 26.01 4.29 5.03
C PHE A 156 25.70 5.58 4.29
N THR A 157 26.21 6.70 4.82
CA THR A 157 26.04 8.03 4.24
C THR A 157 27.37 8.55 3.72
N ILE A 158 27.40 8.86 2.42
CA ILE A 158 28.54 9.52 1.75
C ILE A 158 28.27 11.04 1.75
N PRO A 159 29.23 11.88 2.19
CA PRO A 159 29.06 13.32 2.12
C PRO A 159 28.97 13.76 0.66
N VAL A 160 27.92 14.50 0.31
CA VAL A 160 27.79 15.09 -1.02
C VAL A 160 28.88 16.15 -1.17
N PRO A 161 29.80 16.04 -2.15
CA PRO A 161 30.82 17.06 -2.36
C PRO A 161 30.17 18.41 -2.65
N LYS A 162 30.72 19.50 -2.10
CA LYS A 162 30.21 20.85 -2.37
C LYS A 162 30.26 21.12 -3.88
N PRO A 163 29.17 21.60 -4.49
CA PRO A 163 29.17 21.88 -5.92
C PRO A 163 30.20 22.97 -6.25
N THR A 164 30.91 22.83 -7.37
CA THR A 164 31.86 23.83 -7.88
C THR A 164 31.14 25.12 -8.26
N LYS A 165 31.86 26.26 -8.35
CA LYS A 165 31.29 27.54 -8.80
C LYS A 165 30.57 27.40 -10.16
N TRP A 166 31.11 26.59 -11.07
CA TRP A 166 30.48 26.32 -12.38
C TRP A 166 29.23 25.45 -12.26
N GLN A 167 29.24 24.42 -11.40
CA GLN A 167 28.03 23.62 -11.12
C GLN A 167 26.93 24.47 -10.48
N ILE A 168 27.27 25.36 -9.56
CA ILE A 168 26.32 26.32 -8.95
C ILE A 168 25.73 27.22 -10.04
N PHE A 169 26.57 27.80 -10.91
CA PHE A 169 26.13 28.64 -12.02
C PHE A 169 25.23 27.88 -13.01
N LYS A 170 25.63 26.68 -13.44
CA LYS A 170 24.84 25.81 -14.32
C LYS A 170 23.51 25.42 -13.69
N ASN A 171 23.49 25.08 -12.40
CA ASN A 171 22.28 24.76 -11.67
C ASN A 171 21.35 25.97 -11.59
N LYS A 172 21.88 27.17 -11.35
CA LYS A 172 21.11 28.42 -11.35
C LYS A 172 20.48 28.71 -12.72
N ILE A 173 21.22 28.53 -13.82
CA ILE A 173 20.66 28.66 -15.18
C ILE A 173 19.57 27.60 -15.42
N LYS A 174 19.84 26.35 -15.03
CA LYS A 174 18.90 25.24 -15.19
C LYS A 174 17.61 25.49 -14.41
N GLU A 175 17.70 25.96 -13.16
CA GLU A 175 16.56 26.37 -12.34
C GLU A 175 15.80 27.52 -12.98
N MET A 176 16.49 28.57 -13.44
CA MET A 176 15.85 29.68 -14.14
C MET A 176 15.09 29.22 -15.40
N TYR A 177 15.67 28.32 -16.20
CA TYR A 177 14.99 27.70 -17.34
C TYR A 177 13.79 26.84 -16.90
N HIS A 178 13.93 26.03 -15.86
CA HIS A 178 12.83 25.20 -15.35
C HIS A 178 11.67 26.06 -14.84
N THR A 179 11.95 27.11 -14.07
CA THR A 179 10.97 28.08 -13.58
C THR A 179 10.29 28.80 -14.73
N PHE A 180 11.06 29.32 -15.70
CA PHE A 180 10.50 29.96 -16.89
C PHE A 180 9.62 28.99 -17.70
N SER A 181 10.11 27.78 -17.96
CA SER A 181 9.38 26.77 -18.73
C SER A 181 8.11 26.31 -18.01
N PHE A 182 8.16 26.16 -16.68
CA PHE A 182 7.00 25.85 -15.85
C PHE A 182 5.96 26.97 -15.93
N ASN A 183 6.37 28.21 -15.69
CA ASN A 183 5.48 29.38 -15.74
C ASN A 183 4.85 29.56 -17.13
N PHE A 184 5.63 29.42 -18.20
CA PHE A 184 5.13 29.50 -19.56
C PHE A 184 4.07 28.41 -19.86
N ARG A 185 4.36 27.15 -19.50
CA ARG A 185 3.42 26.03 -19.72
C ARG A 185 2.14 26.20 -18.91
N THR A 186 2.26 26.59 -17.64
CA THR A 186 1.12 26.86 -16.75
C THR A 186 0.29 28.03 -17.28
N GLY A 187 0.93 29.11 -17.72
CA GLY A 187 0.26 30.25 -18.35
C GLY A 187 -0.49 29.87 -19.63
N LEU A 188 0.14 29.09 -20.51
CA LEU A 188 -0.48 28.59 -21.73
C LEU A 188 -1.68 27.69 -21.43
N PHE A 189 -1.54 26.75 -20.48
CA PHE A 189 -2.63 25.88 -20.05
C PHE A 189 -3.83 26.68 -19.53
N LYS A 190 -3.59 27.62 -18.62
CA LYS A 190 -4.64 28.49 -18.05
C LYS A 190 -5.27 29.38 -19.12
N SER A 191 -4.48 29.94 -20.03
CA SER A 191 -4.98 30.78 -21.13
C SER A 191 -5.94 30.01 -22.02
N ILE A 192 -5.58 28.80 -22.47
CA ILE A 192 -6.45 27.95 -23.30
C ILE A 192 -7.72 27.56 -22.53
N PHE A 193 -7.57 27.16 -21.26
CA PHE A 193 -8.69 26.79 -20.40
C PHE A 193 -9.68 27.96 -20.23
N TYR A 194 -9.24 29.11 -19.74
CA TYR A 194 -10.13 30.25 -19.48
C TYR A 194 -10.72 30.82 -20.77
N THR A 195 -9.96 30.84 -21.87
CA THR A 195 -10.47 31.26 -23.18
C THR A 195 -11.58 30.33 -23.67
N SER A 196 -11.38 29.01 -23.60
CA SER A 196 -12.41 28.05 -24.02
C SER A 196 -13.63 28.04 -23.08
N GLN A 197 -13.43 28.27 -21.78
CA GLN A 197 -14.53 28.44 -20.82
C GLN A 197 -15.37 29.69 -21.12
N ALA A 198 -14.74 30.80 -21.51
CA ALA A 198 -15.42 32.04 -21.82
C ALA A 198 -16.13 31.99 -23.19
N LEU A 199 -15.49 31.40 -24.20
CA LEU A 199 -15.96 31.46 -25.58
C LEU A 199 -16.99 30.38 -25.94
N VAL A 200 -16.97 29.22 -25.29
CA VAL A 200 -17.86 28.12 -25.67
C VAL A 200 -19.08 28.05 -24.74
N PRO A 201 -20.31 28.38 -25.24
CA PRO A 201 -21.50 28.50 -24.40
C PRO A 201 -21.81 27.23 -23.62
N LYS A 202 -22.08 27.36 -22.32
CA LYS A 202 -22.41 26.23 -21.43
C LYS A 202 -23.88 25.81 -21.59
N ASN A 203 -24.14 24.86 -22.47
CA ASN A 203 -25.49 24.38 -22.81
C ASN A 203 -25.84 23.02 -22.17
N GLY A 204 -24.97 22.48 -21.32
CA GLY A 204 -25.20 21.22 -20.62
C GLY A 204 -25.02 19.96 -21.47
N LYS A 205 -24.54 20.05 -22.72
CA LYS A 205 -24.51 18.91 -23.67
C LYS A 205 -23.13 18.32 -23.92
N ARG A 206 -22.04 18.82 -23.32
CA ARG A 206 -20.69 18.29 -23.54
C ARG A 206 -20.16 17.59 -22.30
N ILE A 207 -19.78 16.34 -22.48
CA ILE A 207 -19.27 15.47 -21.42
C ILE A 207 -17.81 15.16 -21.68
N LEU A 208 -16.99 15.23 -20.62
CA LEU A 208 -15.61 14.79 -20.64
C LEU A 208 -15.38 13.71 -19.61
N PHE A 209 -14.83 12.57 -20.02
CA PHE A 209 -14.20 11.62 -19.11
C PHE A 209 -12.70 11.88 -19.09
N SER A 210 -12.11 12.09 -17.92
CA SER A 210 -10.70 12.43 -17.78
C SER A 210 -10.05 11.70 -16.62
N SER A 211 -8.85 11.16 -16.86
CA SER A 211 -8.03 10.57 -15.79
C SER A 211 -6.54 10.77 -16.04
N ASP A 212 -5.80 10.88 -14.94
CA ASP A 212 -4.34 10.89 -14.92
C ASP A 212 -3.73 9.62 -14.30
N SER A 213 -4.53 8.58 -14.05
CA SER A 213 -4.12 7.29 -13.47
C SER A 213 -4.50 6.07 -14.31
N ARG A 214 -5.06 6.26 -15.52
CA ARG A 214 -5.35 5.18 -16.47
C ARG A 214 -5.10 5.58 -17.92
N ALA A 215 -4.76 4.60 -18.75
CA ALA A 215 -4.46 4.81 -20.17
C ALA A 215 -5.72 4.85 -21.04
N GLU A 216 -6.77 4.14 -20.61
CA GLU A 216 -7.98 3.88 -21.37
C GLU A 216 -9.20 3.94 -20.44
N ILE A 217 -10.40 3.89 -21.02
CA ILE A 217 -11.63 3.80 -20.23
C ILE A 217 -11.69 2.45 -19.51
N GLY A 218 -12.26 2.44 -18.30
CA GLY A 218 -12.45 1.25 -17.48
C GLY A 218 -13.04 1.61 -16.13
N GLY A 219 -13.18 0.65 -15.22
CA GLY A 219 -13.71 0.88 -13.87
C GLY A 219 -15.01 1.70 -13.88
N ASN A 220 -15.22 2.56 -12.88
CA ASN A 220 -16.47 3.33 -12.74
C ASN A 220 -16.88 4.13 -13.99
N PHE A 221 -15.92 4.63 -14.80
CA PHE A 221 -16.24 5.33 -16.05
C PHE A 221 -16.95 4.46 -17.07
N GLU A 222 -16.48 3.22 -17.22
CA GLU A 222 -17.03 2.32 -18.23
C GLU A 222 -18.45 1.92 -17.88
N PHE A 223 -18.73 1.60 -16.61
CA PHE A 223 -20.09 1.29 -16.14
C PHE A 223 -21.04 2.48 -16.36
N VAL A 224 -20.61 3.70 -16.02
CA VAL A 224 -21.43 4.91 -16.24
C VAL A 224 -21.67 5.14 -17.73
N LEU A 225 -20.64 5.05 -18.58
CA LEU A 225 -20.78 5.25 -20.01
C LEU A 225 -21.69 4.18 -20.65
N ASN A 226 -21.51 2.91 -20.28
CA ASN A 226 -22.33 1.82 -20.81
C ASN A 226 -23.79 2.00 -20.41
N LYS A 227 -24.05 2.42 -19.16
CA LYS A 227 -25.42 2.71 -18.72
C LYS A 227 -26.02 3.93 -19.44
N MET A 228 -25.24 4.97 -19.71
CA MET A 228 -25.70 6.10 -20.54
C MET A 228 -26.12 5.65 -21.94
N LYS A 229 -25.36 4.75 -22.58
CA LYS A 229 -25.68 4.19 -23.91
C LYS A 229 -26.93 3.33 -23.87
N GLU A 230 -27.05 2.46 -22.87
CA GLU A 230 -28.24 1.61 -22.66
C GLU A 230 -29.51 2.45 -22.50
N MET A 231 -29.42 3.57 -21.78
CA MET A 231 -30.53 4.51 -21.59
C MET A 231 -30.73 5.49 -22.76
N GLY A 232 -29.89 5.42 -23.80
CA GLY A 232 -29.93 6.29 -24.98
C GLY A 232 -29.54 7.74 -24.74
N ILE A 233 -28.98 8.06 -23.57
CA ILE A 233 -28.58 9.41 -23.17
C ILE A 233 -27.38 9.88 -23.98
N ASP A 234 -26.46 8.99 -24.33
CA ASP A 234 -25.27 9.32 -25.10
C ASP A 234 -25.56 10.02 -26.44
N LYS A 235 -26.74 9.79 -27.04
CA LYS A 235 -27.18 10.39 -28.31
C LYS A 235 -27.40 11.90 -28.21
N ASP A 236 -27.73 12.42 -27.03
CA ASP A 236 -28.03 13.84 -26.82
C ASP A 236 -26.78 14.66 -26.43
N TYR A 237 -25.65 13.99 -26.19
CA TYR A 237 -24.45 14.59 -25.62
C TYR A 237 -23.21 14.37 -26.49
N LYS A 238 -22.36 15.39 -26.57
CA LYS A 238 -21.04 15.30 -27.19
C LYS A 238 -20.03 14.79 -26.17
N ILE A 239 -19.80 13.49 -26.16
CA ILE A 239 -18.86 12.83 -25.25
C ILE A 239 -17.43 12.91 -25.81
N LYS A 240 -16.47 13.31 -24.97
CA LYS A 240 -15.04 13.30 -25.23
C LYS A 240 -14.30 12.62 -24.08
N MET A 241 -13.10 12.13 -24.37
CA MET A 241 -12.27 11.41 -23.41
C MET A 241 -10.81 11.84 -23.54
N THR A 242 -10.10 11.89 -22.42
CA THR A 242 -8.66 12.16 -22.37
C THR A 242 -8.04 11.44 -21.18
N PHE A 243 -7.08 10.56 -21.45
CA PHE A 243 -6.51 9.67 -20.45
C PHE A 243 -4.99 9.78 -20.45
N LYS A 244 -4.39 9.59 -19.27
CA LYS A 244 -2.94 9.56 -19.06
C LYS A 244 -2.63 8.42 -18.08
N PRO A 245 -1.77 7.45 -18.47
CA PRO A 245 -1.61 6.20 -17.71
C PRO A 245 -1.18 6.36 -16.24
N ASN A 246 -0.37 7.38 -15.94
CA ASN A 246 -0.03 7.74 -14.57
C ASN A 246 0.46 9.19 -14.51
N ILE A 247 0.43 9.78 -13.31
CA ILE A 247 0.74 11.18 -13.08
C ILE A 247 2.17 11.59 -13.50
N ARG A 248 3.13 10.65 -13.51
CA ARG A 248 4.54 10.90 -13.83
C ARG A 248 4.78 11.08 -15.32
N LEU A 249 3.91 10.53 -16.17
CA LEU A 249 4.03 10.65 -17.62
C LEU A 249 3.65 12.05 -18.11
N ARG A 250 4.36 12.52 -19.14
CA ARG A 250 4.04 13.77 -19.83
C ARG A 250 2.95 13.52 -20.86
N ARG A 251 1.95 14.42 -20.90
CA ARG A 251 0.97 14.45 -21.99
C ARG A 251 1.67 14.67 -23.34
N ALA A 252 1.17 13.98 -24.37
CA ALA A 252 1.61 14.18 -25.75
C ALA A 252 1.47 15.64 -26.17
N PHE A 253 2.23 16.09 -27.17
CA PHE A 253 2.28 17.50 -27.55
C PHE A 253 0.89 18.08 -27.88
N ILE A 254 0.07 17.36 -28.66
CA ILE A 254 -1.30 17.75 -29.02
C ILE A 254 -2.19 17.85 -27.77
N GLU A 255 -2.06 16.90 -26.84
CA GLU A 255 -2.85 16.87 -25.61
C GLU A 255 -2.54 18.06 -24.69
N LYS A 256 -1.37 18.72 -24.81
CA LYS A 256 -1.08 19.94 -24.04
C LYS A 256 -1.99 21.12 -24.40
N PHE A 257 -2.57 21.10 -25.60
CA PHE A 257 -3.52 22.11 -26.07
C PHE A 257 -4.96 21.60 -25.99
N ARG A 258 -5.16 20.35 -26.43
CA ARG A 258 -6.48 19.72 -26.47
C ARG A 258 -7.07 19.53 -25.06
N PHE A 259 -6.27 19.10 -24.08
CA PHE A 259 -6.74 18.86 -22.72
C PHE A 259 -7.31 20.11 -22.03
N PRO A 260 -6.59 21.25 -21.91
CA PRO A 260 -7.16 22.46 -21.33
C PRO A 260 -8.38 22.98 -22.11
N PHE A 261 -8.39 22.83 -23.44
CA PHE A 261 -9.56 23.19 -24.26
C PHE A 261 -10.78 22.31 -23.94
N LEU A 262 -10.60 21.00 -23.79
CA LEU A 262 -11.67 20.09 -23.40
C LEU A 262 -12.18 20.40 -21.99
N LEU A 263 -11.30 20.66 -21.04
CA LEU A 263 -11.69 21.08 -19.68
C LEU A 263 -12.52 22.37 -19.70
N GLY A 264 -12.03 23.41 -20.38
CA GLY A 264 -12.70 24.70 -20.41
C GLY A 264 -14.00 24.67 -21.21
N SER A 265 -14.08 23.85 -22.25
CA SER A 265 -15.32 23.71 -23.03
C SER A 265 -16.36 22.81 -22.34
N SER A 266 -16.01 21.73 -21.66
CA SER A 266 -17.01 20.74 -21.19
C SER A 266 -18.00 21.25 -20.15
N ASP A 267 -19.23 20.75 -20.18
CA ASP A 267 -20.30 21.10 -19.23
C ASP A 267 -20.34 20.13 -18.03
N ILE A 268 -20.05 18.85 -18.27
CA ILE A 268 -19.99 17.80 -17.25
C ILE A 268 -18.66 17.07 -17.42
N ILE A 269 -17.91 16.91 -16.33
CA ILE A 269 -16.58 16.31 -16.32
C ILE A 269 -16.56 15.18 -15.29
N PHE A 270 -16.38 13.95 -15.75
CA PHE A 270 -16.15 12.78 -14.90
C PHE A 270 -14.66 12.57 -14.69
N ILE A 271 -14.28 12.40 -13.43
CA ILE A 271 -12.94 12.04 -12.96
C ILE A 271 -13.04 10.84 -12.00
N ASP A 272 -11.95 10.11 -11.77
CA ASP A 272 -11.94 8.86 -11.00
C ASP A 272 -10.83 8.78 -9.94
N ASP A 273 -9.91 9.74 -9.92
CA ASP A 273 -8.72 9.69 -9.07
C ASP A 273 -8.10 11.09 -8.90
N TYR A 274 -6.93 11.15 -8.25
CA TYR A 274 -6.10 12.33 -8.12
C TYR A 274 -5.71 12.91 -9.49
N HIS A 275 -6.19 14.13 -9.76
CA HIS A 275 -5.98 14.80 -11.04
C HIS A 275 -5.36 16.20 -10.86
N PRO A 276 -4.03 16.33 -10.80
CA PRO A 276 -3.37 17.54 -10.29
C PRO A 276 -3.61 18.79 -11.15
N MET A 277 -3.76 18.64 -12.46
CA MET A 277 -3.92 19.77 -13.37
C MET A 277 -5.23 20.52 -13.16
N ILE A 278 -6.32 19.82 -12.80
CA ILE A 278 -7.63 20.46 -12.61
C ILE A 278 -7.70 21.29 -11.32
N TYR A 279 -6.85 21.03 -10.33
CA TYR A 279 -6.82 21.78 -9.07
C TYR A 279 -6.20 23.18 -9.23
N THR A 280 -5.55 23.45 -10.37
CA THR A 280 -4.86 24.71 -10.64
C THR A 280 -5.74 25.78 -11.30
N ILE A 281 -7.00 25.46 -11.57
CA ILE A 281 -7.96 26.23 -12.37
C ILE A 281 -9.32 26.30 -11.68
N ASP A 282 -10.06 27.35 -12.00
CA ASP A 282 -11.39 27.61 -11.43
C ASP A 282 -12.46 27.41 -12.52
N PHE A 283 -13.32 26.41 -12.33
CA PHE A 283 -14.41 26.11 -13.26
C PHE A 283 -15.57 27.10 -13.10
N SER A 284 -16.29 27.35 -14.20
CA SER A 284 -17.56 28.08 -14.16
C SER A 284 -18.58 27.35 -13.28
N GLU A 285 -19.44 28.09 -12.57
CA GLU A 285 -20.56 27.54 -11.79
C GLU A 285 -21.55 26.69 -12.62
N LYS A 286 -21.54 26.85 -13.95
CA LYS A 286 -22.34 26.05 -14.88
C LYS A 286 -21.71 24.69 -15.23
N THR A 287 -20.45 24.48 -14.87
CA THR A 287 -19.72 23.23 -15.13
C THR A 287 -19.82 22.31 -13.92
N GLN A 288 -20.19 21.05 -14.14
CA GLN A 288 -20.16 20.01 -13.11
C GLN A 288 -18.88 19.18 -13.21
N VAL A 289 -18.14 19.08 -12.12
CA VAL A 289 -17.00 18.16 -11.95
C VAL A 289 -17.42 17.07 -10.98
N ILE A 290 -17.47 15.84 -11.46
CA ILE A 290 -18.07 14.69 -10.77
C ILE A 290 -16.98 13.65 -10.53
N GLN A 291 -16.65 13.44 -9.26
CA GLN A 291 -15.67 12.46 -8.82
C GLN A 291 -16.34 11.09 -8.62
N LEU A 292 -16.04 10.15 -9.51
CA LEU A 292 -16.49 8.76 -9.38
C LEU A 292 -15.61 7.95 -8.42
N TRP A 293 -14.41 8.44 -8.13
CA TRP A 293 -13.39 7.81 -7.30
C TRP A 293 -13.07 6.36 -7.71
N HIS A 294 -12.18 5.72 -6.95
CA HIS A 294 -11.78 4.34 -7.19
C HIS A 294 -12.05 3.42 -5.99
N ALA A 295 -12.11 3.94 -4.76
CA ALA A 295 -12.37 3.14 -3.56
C ALA A 295 -13.88 2.95 -3.29
N CYS A 296 -14.24 1.81 -2.68
CA CYS A 296 -15.62 1.48 -2.31
C CYS A 296 -16.06 2.06 -0.96
N GLY A 297 -15.14 2.29 -0.03
CA GLY A 297 -15.45 2.87 1.28
C GLY A 297 -14.28 3.64 1.87
N ALA A 298 -14.54 4.34 2.98
CA ALA A 298 -13.55 5.13 3.69
C ALA A 298 -12.73 4.28 4.67
N PHE A 299 -11.66 3.63 4.18
CA PHE A 299 -10.79 2.83 5.06
C PHE A 299 -9.63 3.65 5.64
N LYS A 300 -8.70 4.08 4.78
CA LYS A 300 -7.54 4.90 5.16
C LYS A 300 -7.83 6.37 4.97
N THR A 301 -7.32 7.22 5.86
CA THR A 301 -7.41 8.67 5.70
C THR A 301 -6.74 9.13 4.40
N VAL A 302 -7.41 10.01 3.64
CA VAL A 302 -6.90 10.60 2.39
C VAL A 302 -7.22 12.09 2.33
N GLY A 303 -6.57 12.81 1.40
CA GLY A 303 -6.81 14.24 1.21
C GLY A 303 -6.68 15.04 2.51
N PHE A 304 -7.61 15.96 2.78
CA PHE A 304 -7.59 16.82 3.97
C PHE A 304 -7.77 16.08 5.29
N SER A 305 -8.25 14.84 5.31
CA SER A 305 -8.23 13.99 6.51
C SER A 305 -6.81 13.65 6.97
N ARG A 306 -5.80 13.92 6.12
CA ARG A 306 -4.37 13.83 6.46
C ARG A 306 -3.73 15.17 6.75
N SER A 307 -4.49 16.27 6.87
CA SER A 307 -3.91 17.59 7.19
C SER A 307 -3.13 17.53 8.51
N GLY A 308 -1.92 18.11 8.50
CA GLY A 308 -0.98 18.03 9.63
C GLY A 308 -0.06 16.80 9.63
N LYS A 309 -0.28 15.82 8.75
CA LYS A 309 0.57 14.64 8.59
C LYS A 309 1.47 14.74 7.36
N GLN A 310 2.54 13.94 7.35
CA GLN A 310 3.43 13.86 6.20
C GLN A 310 2.66 13.45 4.93
N GLY A 311 2.84 14.24 3.86
CA GLY A 311 2.20 14.03 2.56
C GLY A 311 0.73 14.46 2.47
N GLY A 312 0.13 14.94 3.57
CA GLY A 312 -1.22 15.52 3.55
C GLY A 312 -1.23 16.96 3.01
N PRO A 313 -2.34 17.40 2.40
CA PRO A 313 -2.52 18.79 1.99
C PRO A 313 -2.64 19.70 3.22
N PHE A 314 -2.12 20.93 3.08
CA PHE A 314 -2.35 21.99 4.05
C PHE A 314 -3.71 22.65 3.83
N PHE A 315 -4.26 23.38 4.81
CA PHE A 315 -5.65 23.82 4.80
C PHE A 315 -6.03 24.79 3.67
N ASP A 316 -5.05 25.43 3.02
CA ASP A 316 -5.23 26.35 1.89
C ASP A 316 -4.98 25.69 0.52
N ASP A 317 -4.67 24.38 0.49
CA ASP A 317 -4.52 23.62 -0.74
C ASP A 317 -5.86 23.60 -1.52
N ARG A 318 -5.75 23.53 -2.85
CA ARG A 318 -6.90 23.46 -3.77
C ARG A 318 -7.25 22.04 -4.19
N ALA A 319 -6.40 21.05 -3.87
CA ALA A 319 -6.62 19.66 -4.25
C ALA A 319 -8.02 19.20 -3.85
N HIS A 320 -8.72 18.53 -4.77
CA HIS A 320 -10.07 17.97 -4.59
C HIS A 320 -11.22 18.97 -4.38
N ARG A 321 -10.96 20.24 -4.03
CA ARG A 321 -12.01 21.24 -3.71
C ARG A 321 -12.83 21.73 -4.91
N ASN A 322 -12.40 21.41 -6.12
CA ASN A 322 -13.09 21.78 -7.35
C ASN A 322 -14.18 20.78 -7.74
N TYR A 323 -14.42 19.74 -6.94
CA TYR A 323 -15.48 18.77 -7.19
C TYR A 323 -16.84 19.38 -6.86
N THR A 324 -17.74 19.37 -7.83
CA THR A 324 -19.13 19.76 -7.59
C THR A 324 -19.90 18.64 -6.90
N ARG A 325 -19.55 17.39 -7.21
CA ARG A 325 -20.15 16.17 -6.66
C ARG A 325 -19.11 15.06 -6.56
N ALA A 326 -19.27 14.18 -5.59
CA ALA A 326 -18.53 12.92 -5.51
C ALA A 326 -19.50 11.77 -5.16
N ILE A 327 -19.24 10.56 -5.64
CA ILE A 327 -20.06 9.39 -5.28
C ILE A 327 -19.43 8.61 -4.13
N VAL A 328 -20.27 7.92 -3.36
CA VAL A 328 -19.86 6.97 -2.33
C VAL A 328 -20.78 5.74 -2.33
N ALA A 329 -20.33 4.65 -1.71
CA ALA A 329 -21.11 3.42 -1.60
C ALA A 329 -22.27 3.52 -0.61
N SER A 330 -22.09 4.28 0.47
CA SER A 330 -23.08 4.39 1.56
C SER A 330 -23.22 5.79 2.12
N ASP A 331 -24.30 6.02 2.88
CA ASP A 331 -24.47 7.26 3.64
C ASP A 331 -23.38 7.43 4.72
N THR A 332 -22.80 6.34 5.23
CA THR A 332 -21.76 6.39 6.27
C THR A 332 -20.44 7.00 5.78
N ASP A 333 -20.17 6.95 4.47
CA ASP A 333 -18.95 7.48 3.88
C ASP A 333 -19.02 9.01 3.62
N ILE A 334 -20.23 9.60 3.68
CA ILE A 334 -20.47 11.02 3.38
C ILE A 334 -19.54 11.96 4.19
N PRO A 335 -19.51 11.90 5.54
CA PRO A 335 -18.67 12.82 6.31
C PRO A 335 -17.18 12.63 6.00
N PHE A 336 -16.72 11.39 5.84
CA PHE A 336 -15.32 11.09 5.56
C PHE A 336 -14.86 11.61 4.20
N TYR A 337 -15.67 11.43 3.15
CA TYR A 337 -15.34 11.90 1.81
C TYR A 337 -15.50 13.43 1.67
N ALA A 338 -16.48 14.02 2.36
CA ALA A 338 -16.64 15.48 2.42
C ALA A 338 -15.41 16.13 3.06
N GLU A 339 -14.96 15.58 4.20
CA GLU A 339 -13.72 16.00 4.86
C GLU A 339 -12.52 15.81 3.94
N ALA A 340 -12.29 14.60 3.43
CA ALA A 340 -11.14 14.25 2.60
C ALA A 340 -10.97 15.18 1.38
N PHE A 341 -12.07 15.51 0.72
CA PHE A 341 -12.06 16.35 -0.48
C PHE A 341 -12.20 17.85 -0.18
N GLY A 342 -12.54 18.22 1.05
CA GLY A 342 -12.79 19.61 1.43
C GLY A 342 -14.01 20.19 0.72
N ILE A 343 -15.07 19.40 0.55
CA ILE A 343 -16.34 19.80 -0.08
C ILE A 343 -17.53 19.58 0.86
N LYS A 344 -18.70 20.11 0.51
CA LYS A 344 -19.90 19.99 1.35
C LYS A 344 -20.41 18.55 1.35
N GLU A 345 -20.95 18.08 2.48
CA GLU A 345 -21.62 16.78 2.57
C GLU A 345 -22.76 16.62 1.57
N SER A 346 -23.51 17.70 1.28
CA SER A 346 -24.57 17.70 0.27
C SER A 346 -24.08 17.54 -1.18
N SER A 347 -22.77 17.64 -1.42
CA SER A 347 -22.14 17.31 -2.69
C SER A 347 -21.76 15.82 -2.79
N ILE A 348 -21.86 15.05 -1.71
CA ILE A 348 -21.56 13.63 -1.71
C ILE A 348 -22.84 12.83 -1.97
N LEU A 349 -22.78 11.92 -2.94
CA LEU A 349 -23.92 11.18 -3.46
C LEU A 349 -23.79 9.69 -3.16
N PRO A 350 -24.59 9.15 -2.21
CA PRO A 350 -24.60 7.73 -1.87
C PRO A 350 -25.37 6.95 -2.92
N THR A 351 -24.72 6.72 -4.07
CA THR A 351 -25.32 6.08 -5.25
C THR A 351 -24.90 4.62 -5.42
N GLY A 352 -24.01 4.12 -4.56
CA GLY A 352 -23.27 2.89 -4.82
C GLY A 352 -22.04 3.17 -5.68
N VAL A 353 -21.22 2.14 -5.91
CA VAL A 353 -19.99 2.26 -6.69
C VAL A 353 -20.14 1.39 -7.95
N PRO A 354 -20.19 1.97 -9.16
CA PRO A 354 -20.55 1.23 -10.38
C PRO A 354 -19.78 -0.05 -10.63
N ARG A 355 -18.46 -0.08 -10.36
CA ARG A 355 -17.64 -1.29 -10.53
C ARG A 355 -18.00 -2.43 -9.58
N THR A 356 -18.80 -2.20 -8.54
CA THR A 356 -19.25 -3.26 -7.63
C THR A 356 -20.56 -3.91 -8.09
N ASP A 357 -21.26 -3.34 -9.08
CA ASP A 357 -22.51 -3.90 -9.61
C ASP A 357 -22.31 -5.36 -10.07
N ILE A 358 -21.11 -5.72 -10.58
CA ILE A 358 -20.76 -7.08 -11.01
C ILE A 358 -20.87 -8.15 -9.91
N PHE A 359 -20.69 -7.77 -8.64
CA PHE A 359 -20.78 -8.73 -7.52
C PHE A 359 -22.23 -9.12 -7.21
N PHE A 360 -23.19 -8.30 -7.66
CA PHE A 360 -24.62 -8.55 -7.52
C PHE A 360 -25.25 -9.13 -8.78
N ASP A 361 -24.47 -9.38 -9.84
CA ASP A 361 -24.91 -9.96 -11.12
C ASP A 361 -24.66 -11.48 -11.16
N PRO A 362 -25.72 -12.32 -11.12
CA PRO A 362 -25.58 -13.77 -11.15
C PRO A 362 -25.00 -14.32 -12.47
N GLU A 363 -25.27 -13.67 -13.60
CA GLU A 363 -24.80 -14.11 -14.91
C GLU A 363 -23.30 -13.80 -15.06
N TYR A 364 -22.91 -12.59 -14.68
CA TYR A 364 -21.49 -12.22 -14.62
C TYR A 364 -20.72 -13.19 -13.71
N LYS A 365 -21.23 -13.44 -12.50
CA LYS A 365 -20.65 -14.37 -11.54
C LYS A 365 -20.43 -15.76 -12.15
N LYS A 366 -21.42 -16.30 -12.86
CA LYS A 366 -21.29 -17.62 -13.49
C LYS A 366 -20.16 -17.63 -14.54
N ASN A 367 -20.12 -16.62 -15.40
CA ASN A 367 -19.15 -16.55 -16.50
C ASN A 367 -17.71 -16.34 -15.97
N ILE A 368 -17.54 -15.46 -14.98
CA ILE A 368 -16.22 -15.16 -14.43
C ILE A 368 -15.67 -16.33 -13.62
N VAL A 369 -16.51 -17.07 -12.88
CA VAL A 369 -16.11 -18.30 -12.19
C VAL A 369 -15.56 -19.32 -13.19
N THR A 370 -16.29 -19.59 -14.28
CA THR A 370 -15.79 -20.52 -15.33
C THR A 370 -14.47 -20.04 -15.94
N THR A 371 -14.32 -18.73 -16.18
CA THR A 371 -13.08 -18.16 -16.73
C THR A 371 -11.91 -18.33 -15.75
N MET A 372 -12.13 -18.07 -14.46
CA MET A 372 -11.10 -18.20 -13.43
C MET A 372 -10.73 -19.66 -13.16
N GLU A 373 -11.69 -20.58 -13.17
CA GLU A 373 -11.43 -22.02 -13.06
C GLU A 373 -10.67 -22.58 -14.27
N GLN A 374 -10.77 -21.97 -15.45
CA GLN A 374 -9.95 -22.32 -16.61
C GLN A 374 -8.54 -21.75 -16.52
N LEU A 375 -8.40 -20.54 -15.97
CA LEU A 375 -7.11 -19.88 -15.80
C LEU A 375 -6.29 -20.49 -14.64
N PHE A 376 -6.98 -20.94 -13.59
CA PHE A 376 -6.43 -21.58 -12.40
C PHE A 376 -7.09 -22.95 -12.19
N PRO A 377 -6.83 -23.94 -13.06
CA PRO A 377 -7.47 -25.26 -13.01
C PRO A 377 -7.27 -26.00 -11.68
N GLU A 378 -6.20 -25.67 -10.94
CA GLU A 378 -5.87 -26.23 -9.63
C GLU A 378 -6.92 -25.88 -8.56
N THR A 379 -7.76 -24.88 -8.80
CA THR A 379 -8.83 -24.43 -7.90
C THR A 379 -10.09 -25.29 -7.99
N GLN A 380 -10.28 -26.04 -9.07
CA GLN A 380 -11.51 -26.79 -9.30
C GLN A 380 -11.73 -27.88 -8.24
N GLY A 381 -12.90 -27.84 -7.58
CA GLY A 381 -13.27 -28.81 -6.55
C GLY A 381 -12.48 -28.70 -5.24
N LYS A 382 -11.74 -27.60 -5.04
CA LYS A 382 -10.98 -27.31 -3.82
C LYS A 382 -11.49 -26.05 -3.14
N GLN A 383 -11.19 -25.91 -1.85
CA GLN A 383 -11.41 -24.64 -1.15
C GLN A 383 -10.31 -23.63 -1.55
N VAL A 384 -10.70 -22.45 -2.01
CA VAL A 384 -9.75 -21.43 -2.48
C VAL A 384 -9.50 -20.38 -1.40
N ILE A 385 -8.25 -20.24 -1.00
CA ILE A 385 -7.78 -19.19 -0.09
C ILE A 385 -7.04 -18.13 -0.90
N LEU A 386 -7.47 -16.89 -0.83
CA LEU A 386 -6.75 -15.77 -1.44
C LEU A 386 -5.92 -15.07 -0.37
N PHE A 387 -4.59 -15.09 -0.53
CA PHE A 387 -3.66 -14.32 0.29
C PHE A 387 -3.29 -13.03 -0.46
N ALA A 388 -3.87 -11.91 -0.04
CA ALA A 388 -3.75 -10.60 -0.72
C ALA A 388 -3.38 -9.47 0.26
N PRO A 389 -2.13 -9.43 0.76
CA PRO A 389 -1.69 -8.41 1.69
C PRO A 389 -1.35 -7.08 0.97
N THR A 390 -1.19 -6.02 1.75
CA THR A 390 -0.64 -4.74 1.30
C THR A 390 0.89 -4.73 1.32
N PHE A 391 1.51 -3.80 0.60
CA PHE A 391 2.97 -3.63 0.62
C PHE A 391 3.45 -2.83 1.85
N ARG A 392 4.71 -3.03 2.25
CA ARG A 392 5.44 -2.29 3.29
C ARG A 392 6.45 -1.30 2.71
N GLY A 393 6.90 -0.33 3.50
CA GLY A 393 7.76 0.77 3.06
C GLY A 393 7.05 2.04 2.56
N ASN A 394 7.83 3.11 2.37
CA ASN A 394 7.33 4.47 2.10
C ASN A 394 7.04 4.73 0.61
N GLY A 395 6.08 3.99 0.07
CA GLY A 395 5.56 4.13 -1.29
C GLY A 395 6.22 3.21 -2.32
N ALA A 396 5.78 3.32 -3.58
CA ALA A 396 6.09 2.34 -4.63
C ALA A 396 7.59 2.08 -4.91
N ASN A 397 8.48 3.00 -4.54
CA ASN A 397 9.92 2.82 -4.75
C ASN A 397 10.57 1.93 -3.70
N GLN A 398 9.98 1.80 -2.52
CA GLN A 398 10.46 0.99 -1.38
C GLN A 398 9.49 -0.15 -1.05
N ALA A 399 8.48 -0.35 -1.89
CA ALA A 399 7.44 -1.34 -1.68
C ALA A 399 8.03 -2.76 -1.68
N HIS A 400 7.82 -3.48 -0.58
CA HIS A 400 8.27 -4.85 -0.38
C HIS A 400 7.26 -5.63 0.48
N TYR A 401 7.44 -6.94 0.61
CA TYR A 401 6.69 -7.76 1.56
C TYR A 401 7.61 -8.77 2.29
N PRO A 402 7.47 -8.93 3.62
CA PRO A 402 8.32 -9.82 4.41
C PRO A 402 7.87 -11.29 4.30
N TYR A 403 8.26 -12.00 3.25
CA TYR A 403 7.78 -13.38 3.01
C TYR A 403 8.13 -14.38 4.11
N PHE A 404 9.16 -14.13 4.92
CA PHE A 404 9.48 -14.96 6.09
C PHE A 404 8.40 -14.98 7.17
N LYS A 405 7.46 -14.02 7.14
CA LYS A 405 6.27 -14.04 7.98
C LYS A 405 5.28 -15.14 7.58
N ILE A 406 5.49 -15.78 6.44
CA ILE A 406 4.63 -16.86 5.92
C ILE A 406 5.34 -18.20 6.14
N ASN A 407 4.82 -19.04 7.03
CA ASN A 407 5.29 -20.42 7.14
C ASN A 407 4.68 -21.28 6.02
N LEU A 408 5.36 -21.33 4.87
CA LEU A 408 4.89 -22.06 3.67
C LEU A 408 4.68 -23.56 3.95
N ALA A 409 5.52 -24.18 4.78
CA ALA A 409 5.40 -25.59 5.12
C ALA A 409 4.09 -25.89 5.84
N LYS A 410 3.78 -25.14 6.91
CA LYS A 410 2.51 -25.29 7.66
C LYS A 410 1.29 -24.95 6.81
N PHE A 411 1.41 -23.94 5.95
CA PHE A 411 0.29 -23.56 5.09
C PHE A 411 0.00 -24.64 4.03
N ALA A 412 1.05 -25.27 3.48
CA ALA A 412 0.91 -26.37 2.54
C ALA A 412 0.34 -27.63 3.21
N GLU A 413 0.78 -27.94 4.44
CA GLU A 413 0.21 -29.02 5.25
C GLU A 413 -1.30 -28.82 5.47
N TYR A 414 -1.70 -27.61 5.88
CA TYR A 414 -3.11 -27.26 6.02
C TYR A 414 -3.87 -27.47 4.70
N CYS A 415 -3.34 -27.01 3.57
CA CYS A 415 -3.99 -27.13 2.27
C CYS A 415 -4.18 -28.59 1.84
N ARG A 416 -3.15 -29.43 2.00
CA ARG A 416 -3.23 -30.86 1.67
C ARG A 416 -4.23 -31.60 2.56
N LYS A 417 -4.24 -31.29 3.86
CA LYS A 417 -5.18 -31.89 4.84
C LYS A 417 -6.64 -31.53 4.57
N ASN A 418 -6.90 -30.31 4.07
CA ASN A 418 -8.26 -29.77 3.92
C ASN A 418 -8.76 -29.70 2.47
N ASN A 419 -8.00 -30.24 1.50
CA ASN A 419 -8.29 -30.12 0.07
C ASN A 419 -8.48 -28.65 -0.37
N SER A 420 -7.52 -27.81 0.01
CA SER A 420 -7.50 -26.37 -0.26
C SER A 420 -6.31 -25.98 -1.15
N VAL A 421 -6.38 -24.80 -1.74
CA VAL A 421 -5.27 -24.13 -2.45
C VAL A 421 -5.16 -22.69 -2.00
N VAL A 422 -3.95 -22.12 -2.10
CA VAL A 422 -3.70 -20.70 -1.83
C VAL A 422 -3.32 -20.01 -3.13
N ILE A 423 -4.07 -18.97 -3.47
CA ILE A 423 -3.69 -17.99 -4.48
C ILE A 423 -3.00 -16.83 -3.78
N PHE A 424 -1.73 -16.60 -4.11
CA PHE A 424 -0.99 -15.41 -3.68
C PHE A 424 -1.22 -14.29 -4.69
N LYS A 425 -1.73 -13.16 -4.20
CA LYS A 425 -1.95 -11.94 -5.01
C LYS A 425 -1.19 -10.77 -4.41
N MET A 426 0.12 -10.74 -4.67
CA MET A 426 0.98 -9.65 -4.21
C MET A 426 0.69 -8.37 -5.00
N HIS A 427 0.85 -7.22 -4.34
CA HIS A 427 0.68 -5.91 -4.97
C HIS A 427 1.76 -5.69 -6.05
N PRO A 428 1.43 -5.14 -7.25
CA PRO A 428 2.39 -4.94 -8.34
C PRO A 428 3.51 -3.91 -8.07
N PHE A 429 3.53 -3.31 -6.88
CA PHE A 429 4.62 -2.41 -6.46
C PHE A 429 5.69 -3.14 -5.65
N ILE A 430 5.38 -4.33 -5.11
CA ILE A 430 6.33 -5.14 -4.37
C ILE A 430 7.48 -5.49 -5.31
N LYS A 431 8.70 -5.18 -4.87
CA LYS A 431 9.91 -5.33 -5.67
C LYS A 431 10.65 -6.64 -5.44
N ASN A 432 10.60 -7.17 -4.21
CA ASN A 432 11.21 -8.45 -3.91
C ASN A 432 10.35 -9.58 -4.45
N GLU A 433 10.97 -10.51 -5.18
CA GLU A 433 10.27 -11.59 -5.87
C GLU A 433 9.68 -12.59 -4.86
N PHE A 434 8.47 -13.05 -5.14
CA PHE A 434 7.88 -14.19 -4.43
C PHE A 434 8.11 -15.44 -5.26
N ILE A 435 8.89 -16.39 -4.73
CA ILE A 435 9.16 -17.65 -5.40
C ILE A 435 8.48 -18.77 -4.61
N ILE A 436 7.55 -19.46 -5.25
CA ILE A 436 6.92 -20.67 -4.69
C ILE A 436 7.91 -21.83 -4.86
N PRO A 437 8.38 -22.47 -3.77
CA PRO A 437 9.20 -23.66 -3.87
C PRO A 437 8.48 -24.79 -4.61
N GLU A 438 9.21 -25.54 -5.44
CA GLU A 438 8.65 -26.62 -6.30
C GLU A 438 7.83 -27.63 -5.49
N GLN A 439 8.28 -27.96 -4.28
CA GLN A 439 7.59 -28.88 -3.36
C GLN A 439 6.23 -28.41 -2.85
N TYR A 440 5.83 -27.16 -3.13
CA TYR A 440 4.53 -26.60 -2.77
C TYR A 440 3.68 -26.18 -3.99
N ALA A 441 4.17 -26.45 -5.22
CA ALA A 441 3.48 -26.08 -6.46
C ALA A 441 2.13 -26.79 -6.66
N ASP A 442 1.84 -27.85 -5.90
CA ASP A 442 0.56 -28.57 -5.90
C ASP A 442 -0.58 -27.83 -5.17
N VAL A 443 -0.23 -26.90 -4.28
CA VAL A 443 -1.18 -26.19 -3.41
C VAL A 443 -1.10 -24.67 -3.47
N PHE A 444 0.01 -24.10 -3.98
CA PHE A 444 0.21 -22.66 -4.07
C PHE A 444 0.24 -22.18 -5.52
N ILE A 445 -0.43 -21.06 -5.77
CA ILE A 445 -0.58 -20.43 -7.07
C ILE A 445 -0.16 -18.97 -6.96
N ASP A 446 0.73 -18.48 -7.82
CA ASP A 446 1.06 -17.06 -7.90
C ASP A 446 0.18 -16.37 -8.96
N ALA A 447 -0.72 -15.51 -8.51
CA ALA A 447 -1.56 -14.66 -9.36
C ALA A 447 -1.15 -13.18 -9.31
N SER A 448 0.05 -12.86 -8.81
CA SER A 448 0.52 -11.49 -8.64
C SER A 448 0.56 -10.70 -9.95
N SER A 449 0.87 -11.36 -11.07
CA SER A 449 0.85 -10.80 -12.42
C SER A 449 -0.56 -10.60 -13.01
N TYR A 450 -1.57 -11.28 -12.47
CA TYR A 450 -2.96 -11.08 -12.88
C TYR A 450 -3.43 -9.70 -12.45
N ARG A 451 -4.04 -8.95 -13.36
CA ARG A 451 -4.31 -7.53 -13.15
C ARG A 451 -5.52 -7.27 -12.26
N GLU A 452 -6.63 -7.97 -12.50
CA GLU A 452 -7.93 -7.65 -11.92
C GLU A 452 -8.23 -8.53 -10.71
N VAL A 453 -7.89 -8.08 -9.50
CA VAL A 453 -8.12 -8.86 -8.26
C VAL A 453 -9.58 -9.26 -8.06
N ASN A 454 -10.53 -8.43 -8.54
CA ASN A 454 -11.97 -8.65 -8.40
C ASN A 454 -12.42 -9.96 -9.04
N ASP A 455 -11.80 -10.41 -10.13
CA ASP A 455 -12.18 -11.67 -10.78
C ASP A 455 -11.84 -12.88 -9.89
N ILE A 456 -10.67 -12.84 -9.25
CA ILE A 456 -10.21 -13.89 -8.32
C ILE A 456 -11.15 -13.98 -7.13
N LEU A 457 -11.69 -12.86 -6.63
CA LEU A 457 -12.63 -12.85 -5.50
C LEU A 457 -13.83 -13.77 -5.71
N PHE A 458 -14.31 -13.94 -6.95
CA PHE A 458 -15.47 -14.78 -7.22
C PHE A 458 -15.23 -16.27 -6.98
N ILE A 459 -14.00 -16.75 -7.16
CA ILE A 459 -13.61 -18.14 -6.87
C ILE A 459 -13.05 -18.31 -5.44
N THR A 460 -12.75 -17.23 -4.73
CA THR A 460 -12.20 -17.26 -3.36
C THR A 460 -13.25 -17.61 -2.31
N ASP A 461 -12.99 -18.62 -1.47
CA ASP A 461 -13.82 -18.98 -0.31
C ASP A 461 -13.39 -18.26 0.98
N ILE A 462 -12.08 -18.04 1.15
CA ILE A 462 -11.48 -17.38 2.32
C ILE A 462 -10.52 -16.29 1.83
N LEU A 463 -10.71 -15.06 2.28
CA LEU A 463 -9.76 -13.97 2.06
C LEU A 463 -8.85 -13.82 3.28
N ILE A 464 -7.54 -13.93 3.07
CA ILE A 464 -6.51 -13.52 4.03
C ILE A 464 -5.90 -12.22 3.53
N THR A 465 -6.05 -11.14 4.30
CA THR A 465 -5.53 -9.82 3.96
C THR A 465 -5.08 -9.08 5.22
N ASP A 466 -4.67 -7.82 5.08
CA ASP A 466 -4.30 -6.94 6.19
C ASP A 466 -5.09 -5.62 6.08
N TYR A 467 -4.45 -4.55 5.64
CA TYR A 467 -4.98 -3.19 5.53
C TYR A 467 -5.49 -2.90 4.12
N SER A 468 -5.96 -3.91 3.38
CA SER A 468 -6.42 -3.74 2.00
C SER A 468 -7.88 -3.32 1.95
N SER A 469 -8.22 -2.40 1.05
CA SER A 469 -9.63 -2.03 0.81
C SER A 469 -10.44 -3.12 0.10
N VAL A 470 -9.80 -4.20 -0.37
CA VAL A 470 -10.48 -5.32 -1.07
C VAL A 470 -11.57 -5.99 -0.22
N ILE A 471 -11.55 -5.75 1.09
CA ILE A 471 -12.56 -6.22 2.04
C ILE A 471 -13.96 -5.70 1.73
N PHE A 472 -14.09 -4.50 1.14
CA PHE A 472 -15.39 -3.96 0.78
C PHE A 472 -16.02 -4.81 -0.32
N GLU A 473 -15.30 -5.04 -1.41
CA GLU A 473 -15.76 -5.88 -2.51
C GLU A 473 -16.02 -7.31 -2.05
N PHE A 474 -15.08 -7.89 -1.28
CA PHE A 474 -15.24 -9.27 -0.83
C PHE A 474 -16.41 -9.45 0.16
N SER A 475 -16.78 -8.42 0.92
CA SER A 475 -17.94 -8.46 1.83
C SER A 475 -19.25 -8.69 1.09
N THR A 476 -19.36 -8.27 -0.18
CA THR A 476 -20.55 -8.49 -1.02
C THR A 476 -20.82 -9.98 -1.28
N LEU A 477 -19.77 -10.80 -1.24
CA LEU A 477 -19.86 -12.26 -1.38
C LEU A 477 -20.24 -12.96 -0.06
N GLN A 478 -20.23 -12.24 1.07
CA GLN A 478 -20.56 -12.73 2.41
C GLN A 478 -19.75 -13.97 2.84
N ARG A 479 -18.46 -13.98 2.45
CA ARG A 479 -17.51 -15.08 2.68
C ARG A 479 -16.54 -14.75 3.82
N LYS A 480 -15.77 -15.75 4.24
CA LYS A 480 -14.89 -15.73 5.42
C LYS A 480 -13.66 -14.84 5.19
N MET A 481 -13.32 -14.00 6.16
CA MET A 481 -12.13 -13.16 6.11
C MET A 481 -11.24 -13.38 7.33
N LEU A 482 -9.93 -13.30 7.13
CA LEU A 482 -8.94 -13.34 8.20
C LEU A 482 -7.92 -12.22 7.98
N PHE A 483 -7.62 -11.48 9.04
CA PHE A 483 -6.78 -10.29 8.99
C PHE A 483 -5.42 -10.57 9.61
N TYR A 484 -4.42 -10.83 8.77
CA TYR A 484 -3.04 -11.08 9.20
C TYR A 484 -2.28 -9.77 9.37
N ALA A 485 -2.38 -9.18 10.56
CA ALA A 485 -1.93 -7.82 10.86
C ALA A 485 -0.78 -7.82 11.88
N PHE A 486 0.34 -8.48 11.55
CA PHE A 486 1.50 -8.65 12.44
C PHE A 486 2.19 -7.34 12.87
N ASP A 487 1.94 -6.25 12.14
CA ASP A 487 2.52 -4.91 12.31
C ASP A 487 1.45 -3.83 12.57
N LEU A 488 0.28 -4.22 13.11
CA LEU A 488 -0.88 -3.33 13.24
C LEU A 488 -0.56 -2.02 13.96
N GLU A 489 0.14 -2.08 15.09
CA GLU A 489 0.43 -0.94 15.94
C GLU A 489 1.19 0.17 15.19
N ASP A 490 2.27 -0.21 14.49
CA ASP A 490 3.07 0.73 13.70
C ASP A 490 2.37 1.12 12.38
N TYR A 491 1.58 0.23 11.83
CA TYR A 491 0.83 0.54 10.62
C TYR A 491 -0.21 1.64 10.91
N VAL A 492 -0.93 1.54 12.02
CA VAL A 492 -1.92 2.55 12.46
C VAL A 492 -1.25 3.88 12.81
N SER A 493 -0.07 3.86 13.44
CA SER A 493 0.66 5.09 13.82
C SER A 493 1.12 5.92 12.60
N THR A 494 1.40 5.27 11.47
CA THR A 494 1.88 5.93 10.24
C THR A 494 0.78 6.20 9.22
N ARG A 495 -0.25 5.34 9.19
CA ARG A 495 -1.32 5.35 8.19
C ARG A 495 -2.68 5.32 8.89
N ASP A 496 -3.09 6.45 9.46
CA ASP A 496 -4.36 6.54 10.19
C ASP A 496 -5.56 6.08 9.34
N PHE A 497 -6.48 5.42 10.03
CA PHE A 497 -7.78 4.98 9.53
C PHE A 497 -8.87 5.97 9.94
N TYR A 498 -10.01 5.94 9.25
CA TYR A 498 -11.19 6.74 9.64
C TYR A 498 -11.89 6.19 10.88
N GLU A 499 -11.75 4.89 11.11
CA GLU A 499 -12.33 4.16 12.23
C GLU A 499 -11.26 3.28 12.87
N GLU A 500 -11.44 2.92 14.14
CA GLU A 500 -10.55 1.98 14.83
C GLU A 500 -10.51 0.64 14.10
N TYR A 501 -9.32 0.17 13.74
CA TYR A 501 -9.14 -0.96 12.84
C TYR A 501 -9.80 -2.24 13.38
N GLU A 502 -9.62 -2.53 14.67
CA GLU A 502 -10.11 -3.70 15.38
C GLU A 502 -11.65 -3.80 15.39
N GLY A 503 -12.32 -2.65 15.53
CA GLY A 503 -13.78 -2.56 15.47
C GLY A 503 -14.32 -2.48 14.05
N PHE A 504 -13.49 -2.12 13.07
CA PHE A 504 -13.88 -1.85 11.70
C PHE A 504 -13.87 -3.10 10.81
N VAL A 505 -12.85 -3.96 10.92
CA VAL A 505 -12.66 -5.03 9.93
C VAL A 505 -13.64 -6.20 10.11
N PRO A 506 -14.20 -6.76 9.01
CA PRO A 506 -15.22 -7.81 9.05
C PRO A 506 -14.67 -9.23 9.19
N GLY A 507 -13.81 -9.47 10.18
CA GLY A 507 -13.29 -10.81 10.45
C GLY A 507 -12.27 -10.85 11.58
N LYS A 508 -11.79 -12.05 11.89
CA LYS A 508 -10.81 -12.27 12.96
C LYS A 508 -9.47 -11.64 12.62
N ILE A 509 -8.85 -10.97 13.60
CA ILE A 509 -7.50 -10.42 13.51
C ILE A 509 -6.51 -11.40 14.17
N VAL A 510 -5.40 -11.65 13.49
CA VAL A 510 -4.31 -12.50 13.96
C VAL A 510 -2.98 -11.79 13.74
N TYR A 511 -2.07 -11.89 14.71
CA TYR A 511 -0.81 -11.14 14.74
C TYR A 511 0.41 -12.01 14.40
N ASP A 512 0.24 -13.32 14.38
CA ASP A 512 1.30 -14.28 14.02
C ASP A 512 0.73 -15.41 13.14
N PHE A 513 1.63 -16.12 12.47
CA PHE A 513 1.25 -17.13 11.49
C PHE A 513 0.68 -18.40 12.14
N GLU A 514 1.04 -18.70 13.39
CA GLU A 514 0.47 -19.85 14.11
C GLU A 514 -0.99 -19.59 14.47
N ALA A 515 -1.31 -18.38 14.92
CA ALA A 515 -2.67 -17.93 15.16
C ALA A 515 -3.49 -17.95 13.87
N LEU A 516 -2.89 -17.60 12.72
CA LEU A 516 -3.52 -17.71 11.40
C LEU A 516 -3.89 -19.16 11.09
N ILE A 517 -2.95 -20.11 11.18
CA ILE A 517 -3.21 -21.52 10.91
C ILE A 517 -4.26 -22.08 11.88
N LYS A 518 -4.15 -21.74 13.17
CA LYS A 518 -5.14 -22.15 14.18
C LYS A 518 -6.53 -21.63 13.87
N ALA A 519 -6.67 -20.38 13.43
CA ALA A 519 -7.95 -19.82 13.02
C ALA A 519 -8.56 -20.58 11.83
N LEU A 520 -7.74 -20.94 10.84
CA LEU A 520 -8.17 -21.79 9.72
C LEU A 520 -8.65 -23.17 10.19
N GLU A 521 -7.87 -23.86 11.03
CA GLU A 521 -8.21 -25.20 11.55
C GLU A 521 -9.47 -25.21 12.44
N MET A 522 -9.65 -24.17 13.25
CA MET A 522 -10.82 -24.04 14.14
C MET A 522 -12.03 -23.44 13.43
N ASN A 523 -11.89 -23.04 12.16
CA ASN A 523 -12.90 -22.32 11.39
C ASN A 523 -13.39 -21.05 12.13
N ASP A 524 -12.46 -20.36 12.79
CA ASP A 524 -12.70 -19.16 13.60
C ASP A 524 -12.38 -17.91 12.76
N PHE A 525 -13.40 -17.39 12.08
CA PHE A 525 -13.28 -16.24 11.18
C PHE A 525 -14.06 -15.01 11.64
N GLU A 526 -14.86 -15.13 12.70
CA GLU A 526 -15.81 -14.10 13.14
C GLU A 526 -16.72 -13.63 11.99
N GLN A 527 -17.18 -14.60 11.18
CA GLN A 527 -17.93 -14.36 9.93
C GLN A 527 -19.24 -13.58 10.17
N GLU A 528 -19.80 -13.64 11.39
CA GLU A 528 -20.95 -12.85 11.81
C GLU A 528 -20.72 -11.32 11.68
N LYS A 529 -19.46 -10.86 11.65
CA LYS A 529 -19.11 -9.45 11.40
C LYS A 529 -19.33 -9.01 9.94
N VAL A 530 -19.35 -9.93 8.98
CA VAL A 530 -19.37 -9.61 7.55
C VAL A 530 -20.68 -8.96 7.11
N LYS A 531 -21.83 -9.46 7.57
CA LYS A 531 -23.14 -8.91 7.18
C LYS A 531 -23.38 -7.49 7.72
N PRO A 532 -23.13 -7.20 9.02
CA PRO A 532 -23.18 -5.83 9.53
C PRO A 532 -22.25 -4.87 8.78
N PHE A 533 -21.04 -5.31 8.44
CA PHE A 533 -20.10 -4.51 7.67
C PHE A 533 -20.63 -4.21 6.26
N LEU A 534 -21.14 -5.22 5.54
CA LEU A 534 -21.75 -5.04 4.22
C LEU A 534 -22.93 -4.06 4.28
N ASP A 535 -23.83 -4.21 5.26
CA ASP A 535 -25.01 -3.35 5.40
C ASP A 535 -24.65 -1.90 5.75
N LYS A 536 -23.58 -1.70 6.52
CA LYS A 536 -23.05 -0.38 6.85
C LYS A 536 -22.45 0.31 5.63
N HIS A 537 -21.64 -0.40 4.85
CA HIS A 537 -20.83 0.18 3.78
C HIS A 537 -21.44 0.09 2.37
N PHE A 538 -22.54 -0.63 2.19
CA PHE A 538 -23.29 -0.68 0.93
C PHE A 538 -24.75 -0.33 1.16
N LYS A 539 -25.12 0.92 0.84
CA LYS A 539 -26.52 1.37 0.89
C LYS A 539 -27.42 0.56 -0.05
N TYR A 540 -26.87 0.22 -1.22
CA TYR A 540 -27.56 -0.59 -2.23
C TYR A 540 -26.74 -1.83 -2.54
N GLN A 541 -27.41 -2.98 -2.51
CA GLN A 541 -26.85 -4.29 -2.80
C GLN A 541 -27.52 -4.85 -4.08
N ASP A 542 -27.40 -4.09 -5.17
CA ASP A 542 -27.99 -4.40 -6.47
C ASP A 542 -27.09 -3.94 -7.63
N THR A 543 -27.53 -4.14 -8.87
CA THR A 543 -26.77 -3.83 -10.08
C THR A 543 -27.10 -2.45 -10.67
N ASN A 544 -27.57 -1.50 -9.84
CA ASN A 544 -28.12 -0.22 -10.32
C ASN A 544 -27.27 1.00 -9.98
N SER A 545 -26.04 0.86 -9.49
CA SER A 545 -25.22 2.02 -9.07
C SER A 545 -24.95 2.97 -10.24
N ALA A 546 -24.56 2.44 -11.39
CA ALA A 546 -24.37 3.24 -12.60
C ALA A 546 -25.66 3.95 -13.03
N LYS A 547 -26.81 3.28 -12.90
CA LYS A 547 -28.12 3.84 -13.24
C LYS A 547 -28.45 5.01 -12.34
N ARG A 548 -28.29 4.88 -11.02
CA ARG A 548 -28.54 5.97 -10.06
C ARG A 548 -27.71 7.21 -10.36
N ILE A 549 -26.43 7.03 -10.70
CA ILE A 549 -25.55 8.14 -11.09
C ILE A 549 -26.08 8.84 -12.34
N VAL A 550 -26.42 8.07 -13.37
CA VAL A 550 -26.94 8.61 -14.62
C VAL A 550 -28.27 9.34 -14.39
N GLU A 551 -29.16 8.80 -13.57
CA GLU A 551 -30.44 9.44 -13.24
C GLU A 551 -30.22 10.74 -12.43
N GLU A 552 -29.38 10.72 -11.40
CA GLU A 552 -29.06 11.89 -10.57
C GLU A 552 -28.42 13.04 -11.36
N ILE A 553 -27.63 12.73 -12.39
CA ILE A 553 -26.92 13.73 -13.20
C ILE A 553 -27.78 14.24 -14.37
N PHE A 554 -28.50 13.34 -15.05
CA PHE A 554 -29.10 13.63 -16.35
C PHE A 554 -30.63 13.66 -16.36
N LYS A 555 -31.32 13.01 -15.42
CA LYS A 555 -32.79 13.08 -15.33
C LYS A 555 -33.19 14.16 -14.34
N LYS A 556 -33.75 15.25 -14.88
CA LYS A 556 -34.54 16.22 -14.11
C LYS A 556 -36.01 16.05 -14.41
#